data_AF-A0A377B5C0-F1
#
_entry.id   AF-A0A377B5C0-F1
#
_cell.length_a   1.000
_cell.length_b   1.000
_cell.length_c   1.000
_cell.angle_alpha   90.00
_cell.angle_beta   90.00
_cell.angle_gamma   90.00
#
_symmetry.space_group_name_H-M   'P 1'
#
loop_
_entity.id
_entity.type
_entity.pdbx_description
1 polymer ?
#
loop_
_entity_poly.entity_id
_entity_poly.type
_entity_poly.pdbx_seq_one_letter_code
_entity_poly.pdbx_strand_id
1 'polypeptide(L)'
;MIAMVKAGVELAFETMVDSGIIEESAYYESLHELPLIANTIARKRLYEMNVVISDTAEYGNYLFSYACVPAETVYGRAATGATLGKAIPEGAVDNGQLRDVNEAIRSHAD
;
A
#
# COMPACT_ATOMS: atom_id res chain seq x y z
N MET A 1 4.30 6.00 -5.30
CA MET A 1 3.92 5.83 -3.88
C MET A 1 2.43 5.52 -3.74
N ILE A 2 1.52 6.29 -4.32
CA ILE A 2 0.06 6.04 -4.26
C ILE A 2 -0.31 4.59 -4.63
N ALA A 3 0.23 4.08 -5.75
CA ALA A 3 -0.04 2.71 -6.20
C ALA A 3 0.41 1.62 -5.22
N MET A 4 1.54 1.83 -4.51
CA MET A 4 2.03 0.87 -3.49
C MET A 4 1.10 0.83 -2.29
N VAL A 5 0.57 1.98 -1.88
CA VAL A 5 -0.43 2.05 -0.79
C VAL A 5 -1.71 1.32 -1.19
N LYS A 6 -2.27 1.61 -2.37
CA LYS A 6 -3.47 0.94 -2.87
C LYS A 6 -3.29 -0.58 -2.93
N ALA A 7 -2.26 -1.04 -3.64
CA ALA A 7 -2.03 -2.47 -3.83
C ALA A 7 -1.72 -3.20 -2.52
N GLY A 8 -0.93 -2.61 -1.63
CA GLY A 8 -0.58 -3.22 -0.34
C GLY A 8 -1.79 -3.35 0.60
N VAL A 9 -2.62 -2.30 0.68
CA VAL A 9 -3.83 -2.31 1.51
C VAL A 9 -4.87 -3.29 0.96
N GLU A 10 -5.16 -3.24 -0.34
CA GLU A 10 -6.14 -4.15 -0.96
C GLU A 10 -5.69 -5.61 -0.83
N LEU A 11 -4.41 -5.90 -1.09
CA LEU A 11 -3.88 -7.26 -0.95
C LEU A 11 -3.94 -7.77 0.48
N ALA A 12 -3.63 -6.93 1.48
CA ALA A 12 -3.74 -7.31 2.88
C ALA A 12 -5.20 -7.56 3.28
N PHE A 13 -6.12 -6.68 2.85
CA PHE A 13 -7.55 -6.81 3.10
C PHE A 13 -8.11 -8.10 2.50
N GLU A 14 -7.90 -8.34 1.21
CA GLU A 14 -8.36 -9.52 0.49
C GLU A 14 -7.82 -10.80 1.12
N THR A 15 -6.52 -10.84 1.44
CA THR A 15 -5.88 -12.01 2.07
C THR A 15 -6.50 -12.31 3.43
N MET A 16 -6.84 -11.29 4.23
CA MET A 16 -7.51 -11.46 5.51
C MET A 16 -8.93 -11.99 5.32
N VAL A 17 -9.72 -11.39 4.43
CA VAL A 17 -11.10 -11.81 4.15
C VAL A 17 -11.16 -13.24 3.61
N ASP A 18 -10.28 -13.58 2.67
CA ASP A 18 -10.17 -14.94 2.12
C ASP A 18 -9.80 -15.98 3.18
N SER A 19 -9.11 -15.57 4.25
CA SER A 19 -8.78 -16.43 5.40
C SER A 19 -9.93 -16.56 6.42
N GLY A 20 -11.06 -15.89 6.19
CA GLY A 20 -12.26 -15.92 7.03
C GLY A 20 -12.35 -14.80 8.07
N ILE A 21 -11.52 -13.76 7.97
CA ILE A 21 -11.63 -12.55 8.79
C ILE A 21 -12.76 -11.68 8.23
N ILE A 22 -13.60 -11.10 9.08
CA ILE A 22 -14.68 -10.21 8.64
C ILE A 22 -14.12 -8.90 8.07
N GLU A 23 -14.83 -8.33 7.12
CA GLU A 23 -14.42 -7.12 6.39
C GLU A 23 -14.14 -5.94 7.32
N GLU A 24 -14.94 -5.75 8.36
CA GLU A 24 -14.73 -4.66 9.32
C GLU A 24 -13.40 -4.82 10.06
N SER A 25 -13.07 -6.03 10.49
CA SER A 25 -11.79 -6.32 11.13
C SER A 25 -10.63 -6.14 10.16
N ALA A 26 -10.75 -6.66 8.93
CA ALA A 26 -9.73 -6.51 7.92
C ALA A 26 -9.48 -5.01 7.59
N TYR A 27 -10.52 -4.19 7.55
CA TYR A 27 -10.40 -2.73 7.37
C TYR A 27 -9.65 -2.06 8.52
N TYR A 28 -10.01 -2.37 9.77
CA TYR A 28 -9.38 -1.78 10.95
C TYR A 28 -7.90 -2.16 11.05
N GLU A 29 -7.54 -3.41 10.76
CA GLU A 29 -6.18 -3.93 10.83
C GLU A 29 -5.31 -3.58 9.59
N SER A 30 -5.87 -2.86 8.60
CA SER A 30 -5.14 -2.44 7.38
C SER A 30 -5.23 -0.94 7.13
N LEU A 31 -6.29 -0.48 6.46
CA LEU A 31 -6.40 0.91 5.98
C LEU A 31 -6.56 1.91 7.14
N HIS A 32 -7.28 1.54 8.19
CA HIS A 32 -7.60 2.47 9.28
C HIS A 32 -6.37 2.94 10.05
N GLU A 33 -5.42 2.04 10.33
CA GLU A 33 -4.22 2.35 11.12
C GLU A 33 -3.09 2.96 10.27
N LEU A 34 -3.13 2.80 8.95
CA LEU A 34 -2.06 3.24 8.05
C LEU A 34 -1.65 4.71 8.25
N PRO A 35 -2.57 5.69 8.43
CA PRO A 35 -2.18 7.07 8.68
C PRO A 35 -1.35 7.26 9.95
N LEU A 36 -1.62 6.49 11.01
CA LEU A 36 -0.88 6.58 12.27
C LEU A 36 0.56 6.10 12.09
N ILE A 37 0.76 4.96 11.42
CA ILE A 37 2.10 4.44 11.11
C ILE A 37 2.84 5.40 10.17
N ALA A 38 2.19 5.94 9.15
CA ALA A 38 2.79 6.92 8.25
C ALA A 38 3.29 8.18 8.98
N ASN A 39 2.56 8.63 10.02
CA ASN A 39 2.98 9.76 10.85
C ASN A 39 4.27 9.47 11.64
N THR A 40 4.50 8.23 12.10
CA THR A 40 5.77 7.87 12.77
C THR A 40 6.96 8.03 11.82
N ILE A 41 6.81 7.59 10.57
CA ILE A 41 7.82 7.72 9.52
C ILE A 41 8.05 9.18 9.16
N ALA A 42 6.98 9.98 9.04
CA ALA A 42 7.09 11.41 8.77
C ALA A 42 7.87 12.13 9.89
N ARG A 43 7.67 11.73 11.15
CA ARG A 43 8.32 12.34 12.31
C ARG A 43 9.82 12.07 12.36
N LYS A 44 10.24 10.81 12.22
CA LYS A 44 11.64 10.40 12.47
C LYS A 44 12.07 9.16 11.65
N ARG A 45 11.53 9.03 10.44
CA ARG A 45 11.84 7.96 9.47
C ARG A 45 11.56 6.56 10.06
N LEU A 46 12.16 5.54 9.48
CA LEU A 46 11.98 4.14 9.88
C LEU A 46 12.40 3.84 11.32
N TYR A 47 13.31 4.63 11.89
CA TYR A 47 13.73 4.45 13.28
C TYR A 47 12.57 4.61 14.26
N GLU A 48 11.80 5.71 14.14
CA GLU A 48 10.66 5.95 15.04
C GLU A 48 9.55 4.93 14.80
N MET A 49 9.29 4.56 13.55
CA MET A 49 8.33 3.49 13.26
C MET A 49 8.68 2.21 14.01
N ASN A 50 9.92 1.73 13.87
CA ASN A 50 10.34 0.47 14.49
C ASN A 50 10.44 0.53 16.01
N VAL A 51 10.73 1.71 16.59
CA VAL A 51 10.75 1.89 18.06
C VAL A 51 9.35 2.06 18.67
N VAL A 52 8.37 2.56 17.91
CA VAL A 52 7.01 2.81 18.40
C VAL A 52 6.14 1.56 18.37
N ILE A 53 6.33 0.69 17.39
CA ILE A 53 5.60 -0.58 17.27
C ILE A 53 6.16 -1.63 18.25
N SER A 54 5.40 -2.71 18.49
CA SER A 54 5.85 -3.81 19.33
C SER A 54 6.97 -4.63 18.68
N ASP A 55 7.79 -5.34 19.47
CA ASP A 55 8.81 -6.26 18.97
C ASP A 55 8.25 -7.30 17.99
N THR A 56 6.99 -7.75 18.19
CA THR A 56 6.30 -8.66 17.27
C THR A 56 6.06 -8.01 15.91
N ALA A 57 5.59 -6.76 15.90
CA ALA A 57 5.36 -6.00 14.67
C ALA A 57 6.68 -5.61 13.98
N GLU A 58 7.71 -5.23 14.74
CA GLU A 58 9.04 -4.95 14.21
C GLU A 58 9.64 -6.19 13.55
N TYR A 59 9.57 -7.34 14.22
CA TYR A 59 10.05 -8.60 13.67
C TYR A 59 9.30 -8.99 12.39
N GLY A 60 7.97 -8.88 12.38
CA GLY A 60 7.14 -9.14 11.21
C GLY A 60 7.46 -8.22 10.03
N ASN A 61 7.66 -6.92 10.31
CA ASN A 61 8.08 -5.93 9.32
C ASN A 61 9.40 -6.33 8.65
N TYR A 62 10.41 -6.72 9.43
CA TYR A 62 11.67 -7.16 8.86
C TYR A 62 11.52 -8.42 8.01
N LEU A 63 10.82 -9.43 8.51
CA LEU A 63 10.60 -10.68 7.77
C LEU A 63 9.97 -10.41 6.39
N PHE A 64 8.94 -9.56 6.33
CA PHE A 64 8.32 -9.17 5.08
C PHE A 64 9.25 -8.30 4.21
N SER A 65 9.88 -7.26 4.77
CA SER A 65 10.72 -6.33 4.04
C SER A 65 11.91 -7.01 3.35
N TYR A 66 12.56 -7.97 4.03
CA TYR A 66 13.68 -8.73 3.47
C TYR A 66 13.27 -9.65 2.31
N ALA A 67 12.01 -10.09 2.26
CA ALA A 67 11.48 -10.85 1.13
C ALA A 67 10.95 -9.95 0.02
N CYS A 68 10.27 -8.86 0.38
CA CYS A 68 9.59 -7.94 -0.53
C CYS A 68 10.58 -7.12 -1.37
N VAL A 69 11.62 -6.52 -0.76
CA VAL A 69 12.57 -5.67 -1.49
C VAL A 69 13.27 -6.42 -2.64
N PRO A 70 13.79 -7.66 -2.47
CA PRO A 70 14.32 -8.45 -3.57
C PRO A 70 13.27 -8.83 -4.63
N ALA A 71 12.04 -9.14 -4.22
CA ALA A 71 10.95 -9.44 -5.16
C ALA A 71 10.58 -8.21 -6.00
N GLU A 72 10.54 -7.03 -5.39
CA GLU A 72 10.24 -5.76 -6.04
C GLU A 72 11.38 -5.25 -6.93
N THR A 73 12.63 -5.67 -6.76
CA THR A 73 13.71 -5.24 -7.66
C THR A 73 13.46 -5.60 -9.14
N VAL A 74 12.54 -6.53 -9.42
CA VAL A 74 12.06 -6.86 -10.77
C VAL A 74 11.08 -5.80 -11.30
N TYR A 75 10.22 -5.22 -10.45
CA TYR A 75 9.24 -4.18 -10.80
C TYR A 75 9.78 -2.74 -10.68
N GLY A 76 10.56 -2.45 -9.64
CA GLY A 76 11.12 -1.12 -9.37
C GLY A 76 12.04 -0.61 -10.47
N ARG A 77 12.74 -1.50 -11.18
CA ARG A 77 13.58 -1.15 -12.34
C ARG A 77 12.78 -0.71 -13.57
N ALA A 78 11.52 -1.15 -13.71
CA ALA A 78 10.64 -0.76 -14.81
C ALA A 78 9.95 0.60 -14.56
N ALA A 79 9.80 1.00 -13.29
CA ALA A 79 9.13 2.24 -12.90
C ALA A 79 10.05 3.48 -12.84
N THR A 80 11.36 3.29 -12.71
CA THR A 80 12.32 4.40 -12.50
C THR A 80 12.54 5.19 -13.79
N GLY A 81 11.97 6.40 -13.85
CA GLY A 81 12.26 7.43 -14.85
C GLY A 81 11.01 8.13 -15.41
N ALA A 82 9.89 7.41 -15.48
CA ALA A 82 8.61 7.89 -16.01
C ALA A 82 7.50 8.03 -14.95
N THR A 83 7.50 7.23 -13.88
CA THR A 83 6.36 7.16 -12.93
C THR A 83 6.68 7.60 -11.49
N LEU A 84 7.94 7.88 -11.17
CA LEU A 84 8.36 8.30 -9.83
C LEU A 84 9.28 9.53 -9.89
N GLY A 85 9.01 10.54 -9.04
CA GLY A 85 9.81 11.75 -8.93
C GLY A 85 9.53 12.83 -9.99
N LYS A 86 8.58 12.60 -10.90
CA LYS A 86 8.09 13.57 -11.88
C LYS A 86 6.56 13.59 -11.87
N ALA A 87 5.97 14.76 -12.08
CA ALA A 87 4.54 14.87 -12.31
C ALA A 87 4.17 14.24 -13.66
N ILE A 88 3.03 13.56 -13.71
CA ILE A 88 2.42 13.13 -14.96
C ILE A 88 1.64 14.35 -15.50
N PRO A 89 1.89 14.80 -16.74
CA PRO A 89 1.15 15.92 -17.31
C PRO A 89 -0.35 15.64 -17.32
N GLU A 90 -1.14 16.63 -16.93
CA GLU A 90 -2.59 16.58 -17.14
C GLU A 90 -2.91 16.60 -18.64
N GLY A 91 -3.98 15.92 -19.04
CA GLY A 91 -4.37 15.81 -20.43
C GLY A 91 -5.71 15.13 -20.61
N ALA A 92 -6.18 15.12 -21.86
CA ALA A 92 -7.35 14.33 -22.22
C ALA A 92 -7.07 12.84 -22.00
N VAL A 93 -8.00 12.17 -21.34
CA VAL A 93 -8.01 10.72 -21.14
C VAL A 93 -9.23 10.13 -21.83
N ASP A 94 -9.17 8.86 -22.18
CA ASP A 94 -10.34 8.17 -22.72
C ASP A 94 -11.45 8.09 -21.66
N ASN A 95 -12.65 8.58 -22.00
CA ASN A 95 -13.77 8.65 -21.05
C ASN A 95 -14.25 7.25 -20.61
N GLY A 96 -14.16 6.25 -21.51
CA GLY A 96 -14.50 4.87 -21.19
C GLY A 96 -13.56 4.30 -20.14
N GLN A 97 -12.25 4.36 -20.41
CA GLN A 97 -11.22 3.92 -19.48
C GLN A 97 -11.28 4.66 -18.14
N LEU A 98 -11.49 5.99 -18.14
CA LEU A 98 -11.60 6.76 -16.92
C LEU A 98 -12.79 6.31 -16.06
N ARG A 99 -13.95 6.07 -16.69
CA ARG A 99 -15.12 5.53 -15.99
C ARG A 99 -14.82 4.16 -15.40
N ASP A 100 -14.26 3.26 -16.20
CA ASP A 100 -14.04 1.87 -15.78
C ASP A 100 -13.01 1.78 -14.64
N VAL A 101 -11.95 2.61 -14.68
CA VAL A 101 -10.97 2.71 -13.58
C VAL A 101 -11.60 3.29 -12.31
N ASN A 102 -12.41 4.34 -12.43
CA ASN A 102 -13.08 4.94 -11.28
C ASN A 102 -14.08 3.98 -10.63
N GLU A 103 -14.79 3.19 -11.43
CA GLU A 103 -15.70 2.16 -10.93
C GLU A 103 -14.92 1.09 -10.18
N ALA A 104 -13.87 0.52 -10.80
CA ALA A 104 -13.04 -0.51 -10.19
C ALA A 104 -12.36 -0.07 -8.87
N ILE A 105 -12.10 1.22 -8.70
CA ILE A 105 -11.57 1.76 -7.44
C ILE A 105 -12.66 1.85 -6.36
N ARG A 106 -13.88 2.23 -6.74
CA ARG A 106 -14.97 2.49 -5.78
C ARG A 106 -15.64 1.22 -5.31
N SER A 107 -15.74 0.23 -6.19
CA SER A 107 -16.41 -1.05 -5.93
C SER A 107 -15.46 -2.11 -5.36
N HIS A 108 -14.31 -1.72 -4.80
CA HIS A 108 -13.42 -2.70 -4.16
C HIS A 108 -14.09 -3.21 -2.89
N ALA A 109 -14.30 -4.54 -2.82
CA ALA A 109 -15.03 -5.24 -1.76
C ALA A 109 -16.55 -4.96 -1.67
N ASP A 110 -17.16 -4.36 -2.71
CA ASP A 110 -18.63 -4.29 -2.88
C ASP A 110 -19.22 -5.55 -3.56
#